data_AF-A0A9E5AWX0-F1
#
_entry.id   AF-A0A9E5AWX0-F1
#
_cell.length_a   1.000
_cell.length_b   1.000
_cell.length_c   1.000
_cell.angle_alpha   90.00
_cell.angle_beta   90.00
_cell.angle_gamma   90.00
#
_symmetry.space_group_name_H-M   'P 1'
#
loop_
_entity.id
_entity.type
_entity.pdbx_description
1 polymer ?
#
loop_
_entity_poly.entity_id
_entity_poly.type
_entity_poly.pdbx_seq_one_letter_code
_entity_poly.pdbx_strand_id
1 'polypeptide(L)'
;MTNKVNRNRIINPAIWRYLVNFWTLFYYLVIAYDYYLHNELSEYLGPMGAIYIAVLAVYTAEKEFERWSNYHVGRHPGELYVLAWTIIIVILLVLQYLHTGEYKLPSEVFSTYIVVLGILAITKKSKSAHRCRKTIRK
;
A
#
# COMPACT_ATOMS: atom_id res chain seq x y z
N MET A 1 -11.56 -32.43 -30.24
CA MET A 1 -12.40 -31.20 -30.27
C MET A 1 -12.55 -30.67 -28.85
N THR A 2 -12.34 -29.36 -28.69
CA THR A 2 -12.83 -28.45 -27.62
C THR A 2 -12.60 -28.90 -26.16
N ASN A 3 -11.74 -28.27 -25.36
CA ASN A 3 -11.85 -26.87 -25.00
C ASN A 3 -10.49 -26.33 -24.51
N LYS A 4 -9.76 -25.60 -25.35
CA LYS A 4 -8.78 -24.63 -24.84
C LYS A 4 -9.62 -23.57 -24.13
N VAL A 5 -9.74 -23.69 -22.81
CA VAL A 5 -10.35 -22.65 -21.98
C VAL A 5 -9.59 -21.37 -22.32
N ASN A 6 -10.24 -20.52 -23.11
CA ASN A 6 -9.82 -19.17 -23.43
C ASN A 6 -9.97 -18.39 -22.12
N ARG A 7 -9.02 -18.60 -21.21
CA ARG A 7 -9.07 -18.09 -19.85
C ARG A 7 -8.61 -16.65 -19.95
N ASN A 8 -9.57 -15.78 -20.24
CA ASN A 8 -9.42 -14.34 -20.30
C ASN A 8 -8.39 -13.89 -19.25
N ARG A 9 -7.34 -13.21 -19.71
CA ARG A 9 -6.47 -12.39 -18.87
C ARG A 9 -7.32 -11.23 -18.36
N ILE A 10 -8.19 -11.46 -17.39
CA ILE A 10 -9.20 -10.45 -17.01
C ILE A 10 -8.53 -9.24 -16.34
N ILE A 11 -7.32 -9.38 -15.78
CA ILE A 11 -6.59 -8.22 -15.29
C ILE A 11 -5.10 -8.35 -15.59
N ASN A 12 -4.54 -7.35 -16.29
CA ASN A 12 -3.11 -7.26 -16.48
C ASN A 12 -2.50 -6.83 -15.13
N PRO A 13 -1.68 -7.66 -14.46
CA PRO A 13 -1.12 -7.35 -13.14
C PRO A 13 -0.26 -6.06 -13.14
N ALA A 14 0.17 -5.62 -14.33
CA ALA A 14 0.82 -4.33 -14.49
C ALA A 14 -0.11 -3.15 -14.15
N ILE A 15 -1.41 -3.23 -14.47
CA ILE A 15 -2.38 -2.13 -14.26
C ILE A 15 -2.50 -1.81 -12.77
N TRP A 16 -2.75 -2.82 -11.92
CA TRP A 16 -2.85 -2.61 -10.48
C TRP A 16 -1.57 -2.08 -9.87
N ARG A 17 -0.42 -2.56 -10.35
CA ARG A 17 0.88 -2.04 -9.93
C ARG A 17 1.04 -0.57 -10.29
N TYR A 18 0.70 -0.17 -11.52
CA TYR A 18 0.74 1.23 -11.92
C TYR A 18 -0.25 2.07 -11.12
N LEU A 19 -1.45 1.55 -10.86
CA LEU A 19 -2.48 2.24 -10.09
C LEU A 19 -2.05 2.48 -8.64
N VAL A 20 -1.52 1.46 -7.95
CA VAL A 20 -0.98 1.61 -6.59
C VAL A 20 0.18 2.58 -6.56
N ASN A 21 1.12 2.47 -7.51
CA ASN A 21 2.26 3.39 -7.58
C ASN A 21 1.83 4.84 -7.81
N PHE A 22 0.88 5.04 -8.73
CA PHE A 22 0.28 6.34 -9.00
C PHE A 22 -0.35 6.91 -7.72
N TRP A 23 -1.24 6.17 -7.07
CA TRP A 23 -1.90 6.63 -5.85
C TRP A 23 -0.94 6.83 -4.68
N THR A 24 0.11 6.01 -4.58
CA THR A 24 1.15 6.18 -3.55
C THR A 24 1.89 7.51 -3.77
N LEU A 25 2.39 7.73 -4.99
CA LEU A 25 3.13 8.95 -5.31
C LEU A 25 2.24 10.18 -5.20
N PHE A 26 1.02 10.10 -5.74
CA PHE A 26 0.05 11.18 -5.66
C PHE A 26 -0.27 11.55 -4.21
N TYR A 27 -0.56 10.56 -3.36
CA TYR A 27 -0.87 10.83 -1.95
C TYR A 27 0.34 11.41 -1.20
N TYR A 28 1.56 10.93 -1.47
CA TYR A 28 2.78 11.53 -0.93
C TYR A 28 2.96 12.99 -1.35
N LEU A 29 2.71 13.31 -2.62
CA LEU A 29 2.79 14.68 -3.12
C LEU A 29 1.74 15.56 -2.45
N VAL A 30 0.51 15.08 -2.25
CA VAL A 30 -0.54 15.86 -1.56
C VAL A 30 -0.16 16.09 -0.09
N ILE A 31 0.39 15.09 0.61
CA ILE A 31 0.87 15.27 1.99
C ILE A 31 2.01 16.28 2.05
N ALA A 32 2.97 16.19 1.12
CA ALA A 32 4.06 17.16 1.05
C ALA A 32 3.55 18.56 0.72
N TYR A 33 2.53 18.67 -0.12
CA TYR A 33 1.92 19.96 -0.49
C TYR A 33 1.07 20.55 0.65
N ASP A 34 0.35 19.72 1.41
CA ASP A 34 -0.37 20.13 2.63
C ASP A 34 0.59 20.71 3.68
N TYR A 35 1.82 20.20 3.75
CA TYR A 35 2.87 20.78 4.59
C TYR A 35 3.24 22.20 4.16
N TYR A 36 3.41 22.46 2.86
CA TYR A 36 3.69 23.80 2.34
C TYR A 36 2.52 24.78 2.50
N LEU A 37 1.28 24.27 2.55
CA LEU A 37 0.06 25.06 2.72
C LEU A 37 -0.42 25.12 4.18
N HIS A 38 0.40 24.74 5.16
CA HIS A 38 0.08 24.85 6.59
C HIS A 38 -1.29 24.23 6.95
N ASN A 39 -1.55 23.00 6.50
CA ASN A 39 -2.76 22.20 6.79
C ASN A 39 -4.06 22.60 6.08
N GLU A 40 -4.03 23.46 5.05
CA GLU A 40 -5.24 23.82 4.27
C GLU A 40 -5.88 22.63 3.52
N LEU A 41 -5.14 21.55 3.28
CA LEU A 41 -5.66 20.36 2.57
C LEU A 41 -6.06 19.22 3.51
N SER A 42 -5.99 19.44 4.83
CA SER A 42 -6.27 18.42 5.85
C SER A 42 -7.62 17.73 5.68
N GLU A 43 -8.68 18.46 5.29
CA GLU A 43 -10.01 17.90 5.03
C GLU A 43 -10.05 16.91 3.85
N TYR A 44 -9.16 17.08 2.86
CA TYR A 44 -9.09 16.23 1.67
C TYR A 44 -8.18 15.02 1.87
N LEU A 45 -7.24 15.07 2.82
CA LEU A 45 -6.32 13.97 3.10
C LEU A 45 -7.05 12.71 3.54
N GLY A 46 -8.14 12.82 4.31
CA GLY A 46 -8.96 11.69 4.74
C GLY A 46 -9.54 10.89 3.56
N PRO A 47 -10.38 11.52 2.70
CA PRO A 47 -10.92 10.86 1.51
C PRO A 47 -9.84 10.31 0.57
N MET A 48 -8.76 11.06 0.33
CA MET A 48 -7.66 10.60 -0.52
C MET A 48 -6.93 9.39 0.08
N GLY A 49 -6.67 9.42 1.38
CA GLY A 49 -6.10 8.30 2.13
C GLY A 49 -6.97 7.05 2.05
N ALA A 50 -8.30 7.21 2.15
CA ALA A 50 -9.24 6.10 2.00
C ALA A 50 -9.17 5.43 0.62
N ILE A 51 -9.12 6.23 -0.46
CA ILE A 51 -8.97 5.72 -1.83
C ILE A 51 -7.63 4.99 -1.99
N TYR A 52 -6.55 5.60 -1.51
CA TYR A 52 -5.22 4.99 -1.54
C TYR A 52 -5.20 3.64 -0.81
N ILE A 53 -5.76 3.56 0.40
CA ILE A 53 -5.87 2.33 1.19
C ILE A 53 -6.67 1.28 0.43
N ALA A 54 -7.81 1.65 -0.16
CA ALA A 54 -8.64 0.73 -0.92
C ALA A 54 -7.87 0.13 -2.11
N VAL A 55 -7.18 0.96 -2.88
CA VAL A 55 -6.35 0.53 -4.02
C VAL A 55 -5.23 -0.40 -3.55
N LEU A 56 -4.54 -0.05 -2.46
CA LEU A 56 -3.48 -0.89 -1.89
C LEU A 56 -4.03 -2.24 -1.37
N ALA A 57 -5.18 -2.23 -0.70
CA ALA A 57 -5.83 -3.42 -0.18
C ALA A 57 -6.23 -4.38 -1.30
N VAL A 58 -6.82 -3.86 -2.39
CA VAL A 58 -7.17 -4.68 -3.56
C VAL A 58 -5.93 -5.30 -4.20
N TYR A 59 -4.89 -4.50 -4.46
CA TYR A 59 -3.64 -5.02 -5.04
C TYR A 59 -2.97 -6.08 -4.17
N THR A 60 -2.95 -5.87 -2.85
CA THR A 60 -2.36 -6.86 -1.93
C THR A 60 -3.21 -8.12 -1.84
N ALA A 61 -4.53 -8.01 -1.84
CA ALA A 61 -5.45 -9.15 -1.86
C ALA A 61 -5.29 -9.99 -3.14
N GLU A 62 -5.23 -9.37 -4.31
CA GLU A 62 -5.03 -10.07 -5.59
C GLU A 62 -3.70 -10.84 -5.60
N LYS A 63 -2.61 -10.19 -5.20
CA LYS A 63 -1.29 -10.83 -5.13
C LYS A 63 -1.28 -12.02 -4.17
N GLU A 64 -1.99 -11.89 -3.06
CA GLU A 64 -2.13 -12.97 -2.09
C GLU A 64 -2.97 -14.12 -2.67
N PHE A 65 -4.05 -13.82 -3.39
CA PHE A 65 -4.87 -14.81 -4.08
C PHE A 65 -4.09 -15.58 -5.16
N GLU A 66 -3.30 -14.90 -5.99
CA GLU A 66 -2.40 -15.53 -6.96
C GLU A 66 -1.42 -16.50 -6.29
N ARG A 67 -0.88 -16.10 -5.13
CA ARG A 67 0.06 -16.93 -4.35
C ARG A 67 -0.60 -18.19 -3.80
N TRP A 68 -1.84 -18.10 -3.32
CA TRP A 68 -2.58 -19.26 -2.81
C TRP A 68 -3.11 -20.16 -3.94
N SER A 69 -3.39 -19.62 -5.12
CA SER A 69 -3.89 -20.34 -6.30
C SER A 69 -2.80 -20.98 -7.17
N ASN A 70 -1.54 -20.96 -6.73
CA ASN A 70 -0.36 -21.48 -7.44
C ASN A 70 -0.05 -20.82 -8.80
N TYR A 71 -0.66 -19.67 -9.12
CA TYR A 71 -0.23 -18.82 -10.23
C TYR A 71 1.01 -18.04 -9.77
N HIS A 72 2.20 -18.56 -10.05
CA HIS A 72 3.47 -17.95 -9.64
C HIS A 72 3.86 -16.83 -10.61
N VAL A 73 3.61 -15.57 -10.25
CA VAL A 73 4.15 -14.41 -10.97
C VAL A 73 4.83 -13.45 -9.99
N GLY A 74 6.17 -13.49 -9.96
CA GLY A 74 7.02 -12.42 -9.43
C GLY A 74 7.17 -12.28 -7.91
N ARG A 75 8.42 -12.09 -7.46
CA ARG A 75 8.74 -11.61 -6.11
C ARG A 75 8.84 -10.09 -6.12
N HIS A 76 7.83 -9.41 -5.58
CA HIS A 76 7.96 -8.00 -5.23
C HIS A 76 7.91 -7.82 -3.70
N PRO A 77 8.93 -7.19 -3.09
CA PRO A 77 8.98 -6.98 -1.65
C PRO A 77 8.02 -5.86 -1.25
N GLY A 78 6.91 -6.21 -0.58
CA GLY A 78 6.02 -5.23 0.05
C GLY A 78 6.69 -4.43 1.18
N GLU A 79 7.89 -4.84 1.59
CA GLU A 79 8.71 -4.14 2.59
C GLU A 79 9.19 -2.77 2.10
N LEU A 80 9.37 -2.60 0.77
CA LEU A 80 9.78 -1.32 0.20
C LEU A 80 8.71 -0.23 0.39
N TYR A 81 7.43 -0.59 0.27
CA TYR A 81 6.33 0.35 0.51
C TYR A 81 6.30 0.83 1.96
N VAL A 82 6.46 -0.09 2.91
CA VAL A 82 6.48 0.28 4.33
C VAL A 82 7.69 1.13 4.63
N LEU A 83 8.86 0.81 4.08
CA LEU A 83 10.07 1.61 4.27
C LEU A 83 9.89 3.04 3.72
N ALA A 84 9.31 3.21 2.54
CA ALA A 84 9.00 4.53 1.98
C ALA A 84 8.03 5.32 2.89
N TRP A 85 7.01 4.65 3.41
CA TRP A 85 6.08 5.23 4.38
C TRP A 85 6.73 5.59 5.72
N THR A 86 7.64 4.76 6.23
CA THR A 86 8.37 5.09 7.45
C THR A 86 9.23 6.33 7.24
N ILE A 87 9.91 6.43 6.09
CA ILE A 87 10.70 7.61 5.74
C ILE A 87 9.82 8.87 5.71
N ILE A 88 8.66 8.84 5.03
CA ILE A 88 7.82 10.05 4.91
C ILE A 88 7.29 10.50 6.28
N ILE A 89 6.85 9.57 7.13
CA ILE A 89 6.37 9.89 8.48
C ILE A 89 7.50 10.47 9.35
N VAL A 90 8.70 9.89 9.30
CA VAL A 90 9.86 10.41 10.02
C VAL A 90 10.21 11.82 9.56
N ILE A 91 10.22 12.07 8.24
CA ILE A 91 10.47 13.41 7.69
C ILE A 91 9.44 14.41 8.21
N LEU A 92 8.14 14.07 8.16
CA LEU A 92 7.08 14.98 8.62
C LEU A 92 7.19 15.27 10.13
N LEU A 93 7.54 14.28 10.95
CA LEU A 93 7.75 14.48 12.39
C LEU A 93 8.96 15.40 12.67
N VAL A 94 10.06 15.23 11.93
CA VAL A 94 11.23 16.11 12.03
C VAL A 94 10.87 17.53 11.58
N LEU A 95 10.16 17.67 10.46
CA LEU A 95 9.72 18.98 9.96
C LEU A 95 8.79 19.69 10.93
N GLN A 96 7.84 18.96 11.53
CA GLN A 96 6.95 19.49 12.57
C GLN A 96 7.73 19.95 13.81
N TYR A 97 8.78 19.22 14.20
CA TYR A 97 9.64 19.61 15.32
C TYR A 97 10.45 20.88 15.02
N LEU A 98 10.96 21.02 13.79
CA LEU A 98 11.79 22.17 13.37
C LEU A 98 10.97 23.45 13.14
N HIS A 99 9.74 23.34 12.63
CA HIS A 99 8.88 24.50 12.29
C HIS A 99 7.84 24.80 13.38
N THR A 100 8.29 24.83 14.64
CA THR A 100 7.48 24.99 15.86
C THR A 100 6.22 25.85 15.69
N GLY A 101 5.08 25.21 15.41
CA GLY A 101 3.73 25.80 15.54
C GLY A 101 2.86 25.86 14.27
N GLU A 102 3.43 25.84 13.06
CA GLU A 102 2.65 26.14 11.85
C GLU A 102 2.07 24.90 11.15
N TYR A 103 2.72 23.75 11.28
CA TYR A 103 2.23 22.49 10.71
C TYR A 103 1.96 21.47 11.81
N LYS A 104 0.77 20.88 11.79
CA LYS A 104 0.40 19.73 12.63
C LYS A 104 0.17 18.52 11.74
N LEU A 105 0.86 17.42 12.01
CA LEU A 105 0.63 16.19 11.26
C LEU A 105 -0.85 15.77 11.34
N PRO A 106 -1.57 15.70 10.20
CA PRO A 106 -2.98 15.32 10.20
C PRO A 106 -3.17 13.88 10.69
N SER A 107 -4.21 13.66 11.48
CA SER A 107 -4.50 12.36 12.10
C SER A 107 -4.80 11.27 11.05
N GLU A 108 -5.29 11.70 9.90
CA GLU A 108 -5.64 10.91 8.71
C GLU A 108 -4.39 10.29 8.08
N VAL A 109 -3.29 11.06 8.00
CA VAL A 109 -2.00 10.59 7.48
C VAL A 109 -1.42 9.53 8.40
N PHE A 110 -1.47 9.77 9.71
CA PHE A 110 -1.01 8.81 10.72
C PHE A 110 -1.84 7.52 10.69
N SER A 111 -3.18 7.65 10.61
CA SER A 111 -4.10 6.52 10.49
C SER A 111 -3.82 5.69 9.23
N THR A 112 -3.54 6.36 8.11
CA THR A 112 -3.18 5.70 6.86
C THR A 112 -1.91 4.87 7.00
N TYR A 113 -0.89 5.41 7.66
CA TYR A 113 0.36 4.69 7.93
C TYR A 113 0.12 3.42 8.78
N ILE A 114 -0.71 3.51 9.82
CA ILE A 114 -1.08 2.35 10.65
C ILE A 114 -1.70 1.24 9.78
N VAL A 115 -2.62 1.61 8.88
CA VAL A 115 -3.25 0.63 7.98
C VAL A 115 -2.24 -0.02 7.04
N VAL A 116 -1.30 0.75 6.49
CA VAL A 116 -0.21 0.23 5.65
C VAL A 116 0.65 -0.79 6.41
N LEU A 117 1.00 -0.51 7.68
CA LEU A 117 1.68 -1.47 8.55
C LEU A 117 0.84 -2.73 8.79
N GLY A 118 -0.46 -2.58 9.02
CA GLY A 118 -1.40 -3.68 9.19
C GLY A 118 -1.46 -4.60 7.97
N ILE A 119 -1.56 -4.03 6.77
CA ILE A 119 -1.53 -4.78 5.51
C ILE A 119 -0.23 -5.57 5.37
N LEU A 120 0.93 -4.97 5.69
CA LEU A 120 2.21 -5.68 5.68
C LEU A 120 2.22 -6.84 6.67
N ALA A 121 1.75 -6.62 7.91
CA ALA A 121 1.70 -7.65 8.95
C ALA A 121 0.85 -8.85 8.52
N ILE A 122 -0.35 -8.58 7.98
CA ILE A 122 -1.26 -9.61 7.44
C ILE A 122 -0.57 -10.37 6.30
N THR A 123 0.03 -9.66 5.35
CA THR A 123 0.73 -10.26 4.21
C THR A 123 1.90 -11.13 4.66
N LYS A 124 2.68 -10.69 5.67
CA LYS A 124 3.79 -11.47 6.24
C LYS A 124 3.28 -12.75 6.92
N LYS A 125 2.19 -12.66 7.68
CA LYS A 125 1.59 -13.81 8.36
C LYS A 125 1.04 -14.82 7.35
N SER A 126 0.31 -14.35 6.34
CA SER A 126 -0.21 -15.18 5.24
C SER A 126 0.94 -15.89 4.48
N LYS A 127 2.09 -15.24 4.29
CA LYS A 127 3.28 -15.86 3.68
C LYS A 127 3.84 -16.99 4.54
N SER A 128 3.94 -16.77 5.85
CA SER A 128 4.39 -17.78 6.79
C SER A 128 3.46 -19.01 6.77
N ALA A 129 2.15 -18.80 6.83
CA ALA A 129 1.15 -19.88 6.81
C ALA A 129 1.22 -20.73 5.53
N HIS A 130 1.33 -20.09 4.37
CA HIS A 130 1.45 -20.80 3.09
C HIS A 130 2.73 -21.64 2.99
N ARG A 131 3.86 -21.13 3.53
CA ARG A 131 5.12 -21.91 3.58
C ARG A 131 4.97 -23.14 4.47
N CYS A 132 4.43 -22.98 5.68
CA CYS A 132 4.16 -24.09 6.60
C CYS A 132 3.29 -25.18 5.94
N ARG A 133 2.21 -24.78 5.26
CA ARG A 133 1.33 -25.70 4.51
C ARG A 133 2.08 -26.49 3.43
N LYS A 134 3.02 -25.86 2.71
CA LYS A 134 3.84 -26.53 1.69
C LYS A 134 4.84 -27.52 2.29
N THR A 135 5.36 -27.26 3.49
CA THR A 135 6.24 -28.19 4.20
C THR A 135 5.50 -29.43 4.69
N ILE A 136 4.27 -29.29 5.22
CA ILE A 136 3.47 -30.43 5.73
C ILE A 136 2.97 -31.37 4.61
N ARG A 137 2.79 -30.86 3.38
CA ARG A 137 2.32 -31.65 2.24
C ARG A 137 3.43 -32.36 1.45
N LYS A 138 4.69 -32.18 1.82
CA LYS A 138 5.84 -32.91 1.26
C LYS A 138 6.13 -34.13 2.12
#